data_AF-A0A534C7C6-F1
#
_entry.id   AF-A0A534C7C6-F1
#
_cell.length_a   1.000
_cell.length_b   1.000
_cell.length_c   1.000
_cell.angle_alpha   90.00
_cell.angle_beta   90.00
_cell.angle_gamma   90.00
#
_symmetry.space_group_name_H-M   'P 1'
#
loop_
_entity.id
_entity.type
_entity.pdbx_description
1 polymer ?
#
loop_
_entity_poly.entity_id
_entity_poly.type
_entity_poly.pdbx_seq_one_letter_code
_entity_poly.pdbx_strand_id
1 'polypeptide(L)'
;MLEQTATPRAGEEVRRGLTWLVRNQRGHGGPWIRGPEGFWVTRSLNKRRNPSSDVGRFMSDAATAYAVLALTQSPNLEPRLAASRR
;
A
#
# COMPACT_ATOMS: atom_id res chain seq x y z
N MET A 1 11.42 -7.30 -10.63
CA MET A 1 11.73 -7.43 -9.19
C MET A 1 10.69 -8.37 -8.57
N LEU A 2 11.08 -9.58 -8.17
CA LEU A 2 10.25 -10.76 -7.78
C LEU A 2 9.19 -11.24 -8.79
N GLU A 3 8.19 -10.43 -9.14
CA GLU A 3 7.17 -10.77 -10.16
C GLU A 3 7.80 -11.13 -11.51
N GLN A 4 8.85 -10.39 -11.91
CA GLN A 4 9.57 -10.61 -13.17
C GLN A 4 10.42 -11.90 -13.20
N THR A 5 10.64 -12.54 -12.04
CA THR A 5 11.46 -13.76 -11.97
C THR A 5 10.64 -15.04 -12.05
N ALA A 6 9.30 -14.95 -12.10
CA ALA A 6 8.34 -16.03 -12.37
C ALA A 6 8.63 -17.39 -11.70
N THR A 7 9.24 -17.40 -10.51
CA THR A 7 9.43 -18.64 -9.74
C THR A 7 8.24 -18.86 -8.79
N PRO A 8 7.85 -20.11 -8.50
CA PRO A 8 6.73 -20.40 -7.59
C PRO A 8 6.90 -19.75 -6.21
N ARG A 9 8.14 -19.73 -5.69
CA ARG A 9 8.49 -19.07 -4.42
C ARG A 9 8.31 -17.55 -4.48
N ALA A 10 8.66 -16.92 -5.60
CA ALA A 10 8.44 -15.49 -5.77
C ALA A 10 6.94 -15.15 -5.76
N GLY A 11 6.08 -15.98 -6.36
CA GLY A 11 4.64 -15.79 -6.33
C GLY A 11 4.03 -15.88 -4.93
N GLU A 12 4.52 -16.77 -4.06
CA GLU A 12 4.04 -16.84 -2.68
C GLU A 12 4.40 -15.59 -1.87
N GLU A 13 5.65 -15.12 -1.99
CA GLU A 13 6.11 -13.92 -1.30
C GLU A 13 5.38 -12.66 -1.79
N VAL A 14 5.12 -12.56 -3.10
CA VAL A 14 4.34 -11.43 -3.63
C VAL A 14 2.89 -11.48 -3.13
N ARG A 15 2.25 -12.64 -3.11
CA ARG A 15 0.90 -12.79 -2.54
C ARG A 15 0.84 -12.37 -1.06
N ARG A 16 1.87 -12.71 -0.27
CA ARG A 16 2.00 -12.25 1.12
C ARG A 16 2.16 -10.73 1.20
N GLY A 17 3.00 -10.15 0.36
CA GLY A 17 3.20 -8.70 0.26
C GLY A 17 1.92 -7.95 -0.08
N LEU A 18 1.17 -8.40 -1.08
CA LEU A 18 -0.12 -7.82 -1.47
C LEU A 18 -1.16 -7.91 -0.34
N THR A 19 -1.24 -9.06 0.33
CA THR A 19 -2.12 -9.25 1.49
C THR A 19 -1.76 -8.26 2.61
N TRP A 20 -0.47 -8.05 2.85
CA TRP A 20 0.01 -7.08 3.81
C TRP A 20 -0.37 -5.65 3.43
N LEU A 21 -0.22 -5.27 2.15
CA LEU A 21 -0.60 -3.95 1.66
C LEU A 21 -2.08 -3.66 1.91
N VAL A 22 -2.98 -4.56 1.52
CA VAL A 22 -4.44 -4.41 1.74
C VAL A 22 -4.76 -4.22 3.23
N ARG A 23 -4.10 -4.96 4.12
CA ARG A 23 -4.35 -4.89 5.57
C ARG A 23 -3.77 -3.63 6.24
N ASN A 24 -2.76 -3.00 5.64
CA ASN A 24 -2.01 -1.90 6.25
C ASN A 24 -2.29 -0.54 5.58
N GLN A 25 -3.29 -0.45 4.71
CA GLN A 25 -3.83 0.83 4.26
C GLN A 25 -4.38 1.59 5.47
N ARG A 26 -3.88 2.80 5.71
CA ARG A 26 -4.30 3.64 6.82
C ARG A 26 -5.32 4.65 6.32
N GLY A 27 -6.29 5.00 7.17
CA GLY A 27 -7.18 6.13 6.99
C GLY A 27 -6.56 7.41 7.56
N HIS A 28 -6.58 8.55 6.84
CA HIS A 28 -6.37 9.84 7.51
C HIS A 28 -7.63 10.17 8.32
N GLY A 29 -7.60 9.87 9.62
CA GLY A 29 -8.64 10.25 10.56
C GLY A 29 -8.48 11.72 10.98
N GLY A 30 -8.91 12.64 10.12
CA GLY A 30 -9.09 14.05 10.47
C GLY A 30 -10.58 14.40 10.59
N PRO A 31 -10.99 15.36 11.45
CA PRO A 31 -12.41 15.73 11.65
C PRO A 31 -13.14 16.15 10.36
N TRP A 32 -12.39 16.55 9.33
CA TRP A 32 -12.89 17.04 8.05
C TRP A 32 -12.96 15.97 6.95
N ILE A 33 -12.46 14.76 7.23
CA ILE A 33 -12.35 13.68 6.25
C ILE A 33 -13.48 12.69 6.52
N ARG A 34 -14.51 12.69 5.66
CA ARG A 34 -15.58 11.69 5.67
C ARG A 34 -15.13 10.45 4.90
N GLY A 35 -14.51 9.51 5.60
CA GLY A 35 -14.13 8.18 5.10
C GLY A 35 -12.67 7.84 5.38
N PRO A 36 -12.26 6.55 5.35
CA PRO A 36 -10.85 6.20 5.45
C PRO A 36 -10.14 6.65 4.16
N GLU A 37 -9.49 7.82 4.17
CA GLU A 37 -8.55 8.19 3.12
C GLU A 37 -7.41 7.18 3.12
N GLY A 38 -7.37 6.29 2.14
CA GLY A 38 -6.50 5.14 2.15
C GLY A 38 -5.07 5.43 1.69
N PHE A 39 -4.15 5.64 2.61
CA PHE A 39 -2.73 5.91 2.33
C PHE A 39 -1.79 4.94 3.05
N TRP A 40 -0.54 4.84 2.60
CA TRP A 40 0.51 4.07 3.26
C TRP A 40 1.59 5.01 3.80
N VAL A 41 1.98 4.80 5.05
CA VAL A 41 3.14 5.49 5.64
C VAL A 41 4.40 4.68 5.44
N THR A 42 5.48 5.36 5.07
CA THR A 42 6.82 4.78 5.11
C THR A 42 7.57 5.25 6.35
N ARG A 43 8.45 4.37 6.85
CA ARG A 43 9.39 4.70 7.92
C ARG A 43 10.80 4.58 7.37
N SER A 44 11.55 5.67 7.48
CA SER A 44 12.98 5.65 7.21
C SER A 44 13.69 4.84 8.29
N LEU A 45 14.50 3.86 7.87
CA LEU A 45 15.32 3.05 8.77
C LEU A 45 16.48 3.84 9.39
N ASN A 46 16.95 4.87 8.68
CA ASN A 46 18.16 5.62 9.06
C ASN A 46 17.85 6.86 9.92
N LYS A 47 16.67 7.46 9.75
CA LYS A 47 16.30 8.72 10.42
C LYS A 47 14.84 8.71 10.79
N ARG A 48 14.53 9.02 12.05
CA ARG A 48 13.16 9.29 12.50
C ARG A 48 12.72 10.64 11.92
N ARG A 49 11.68 10.65 11.10
CA ARG A 49 11.10 11.86 10.52
C ARG A 49 9.72 12.10 11.13
N ASN A 50 9.37 13.36 11.35
CA ASN A 50 8.02 13.74 11.73
C ASN A 50 7.07 13.41 10.55
N PRO A 51 6.07 12.53 10.74
CA PRO A 51 5.11 12.19 9.67
C PRO A 51 4.35 13.41 9.13
N SER A 52 4.15 14.44 9.95
CA SER A 52 3.43 15.66 9.57
C SER A 52 4.32 16.72 8.90
N SER A 53 5.64 16.50 8.82
CA SER A 53 6.54 17.38 8.06
C SER A 53 6.34 17.19 6.56
N ASP A 54 6.76 18.17 5.75
CA ASP A 54 6.69 18.07 4.28
C ASP A 54 7.40 16.82 3.74
N VAL A 55 8.56 16.50 4.30
CA VAL A 55 9.30 15.29 3.95
C VAL A 55 8.52 14.03 4.35
N GLY A 56 7.84 14.03 5.51
CA GLY A 56 7.02 12.92 5.95
C GLY A 56 5.78 12.69 5.08
N ARG A 57 5.14 13.78 4.62
CA ARG A 57 4.01 13.74 3.69
C ARG A 57 4.43 13.23 2.32
N PHE A 58 5.48 13.81 1.73
CA PHE A 58 6.03 13.37 0.44
C PHE A 58 6.39 11.87 0.45
N MET A 59 7.01 11.40 1.53
CA MET A 59 7.34 10.00 1.72
C MET A 59 6.09 9.10 1.73
N SER A 60 4.99 9.55 2.34
CA SER A 60 3.72 8.83 2.38
C SER A 60 3.03 8.82 1.02
N ASP A 61 3.12 9.90 0.24
CA ASP A 61 2.63 9.94 -1.15
C ASP A 61 3.36 8.91 -2.02
N ALA A 62 4.69 8.86 -1.94
CA ALA A 62 5.50 7.89 -2.67
C ALA A 62 5.14 6.44 -2.27
N ALA A 63 4.98 6.18 -0.97
CA ALA A 63 4.58 4.86 -0.48
C ALA A 63 3.19 4.47 -0.99
N THR A 64 2.26 5.42 -1.03
CA THR A 64 0.91 5.22 -1.55
C THR A 64 0.93 4.92 -3.05
N ALA A 65 1.72 5.65 -3.84
CA ALA A 65 1.87 5.40 -5.27
C ALA A 65 2.39 3.98 -5.58
N TYR A 66 3.41 3.52 -4.85
CA TYR A 66 3.94 2.15 -5.02
C TYR A 66 2.96 1.08 -4.54
N ALA A 67 2.25 1.31 -3.43
CA ALA A 67 1.24 0.38 -2.94
C ALA A 67 0.10 0.22 -3.96
N VAL A 68 -0.40 1.33 -4.50
CA VAL A 68 -1.43 1.33 -5.56
C VAL A 68 -0.91 0.61 -6.80
N LEU A 69 0.30 0.92 -7.28
CA LEU A 69 0.90 0.26 -8.44
C LEU A 69 0.97 -1.27 -8.25
N ALA A 70 1.46 -1.73 -7.10
CA ALA A 70 1.56 -3.15 -6.81
C ALA A 70 0.20 -3.84 -6.75
N LEU A 71 -0.80 -3.19 -6.14
CA LEU A 71 -2.16 -3.72 -6.01
C LEU A 71 -2.90 -3.76 -7.36
N THR A 72 -2.69 -2.79 -8.25
CA THR A 72 -3.39 -2.71 -9.56
C THR A 72 -2.72 -3.54 -10.65
N GLN A 73 -1.41 -3.74 -10.59
CA GLN A 73 -0.68 -4.58 -11.55
C GLN A 73 -0.78 -6.08 -11.22
N SER A 74 -1.43 -6.45 -10.12
CA SER A 74 -1.57 -7.85 -9.70
C SER A 74 -2.88 -8.46 -10.24
N PRO A 75 -2.84 -9.26 -11.32
CA PRO A 75 -4.05 -9.78 -11.99
C PRO A 75 -4.94 -10.70 -11.13
N ASN A 76 -4.45 -11.15 -9.97
CA ASN A 76 -5.15 -12.07 -9.07
C ASN A 76 -5.93 -11.39 -7.92
N LEU A 77 -5.99 -10.05 -7.83
CA LEU A 77 -6.76 -9.35 -6.78
C LEU A 77 -8.20 -8.95 -7.18
N GLU A 78 -8.56 -9.11 -8.46
CA GLU A 78 -9.87 -8.73 -9.01
C GLU A 78 -11.11 -9.36 -8.33
N PRO A 79 -11.09 -10.59 -7.78
CA PRO A 79 -12.33 -11.15 -7.20
C PRO A 79 -12.82 -10.46 -5.92
N ARG A 80 -11.94 -9.81 -5.13
CA ARG A 80 -12.31 -9.26 -3.81
C ARG A 80 -12.70 -7.79 -3.84
N LEU A 81 -12.21 -7.02 -4.80
CA LEU A 81 -12.59 -5.61 -4.98
C LEU A 81 -13.96 -5.47 -5.64
N ALA A 82 -14.34 -6.41 -6.52
CA ALA A 82 -15.68 -6.48 -7.10
C ALA A 82 -16.77 -6.82 -6.06
N ALA A 83 -16.44 -7.59 -5.03
CA ALA A 83 -17.38 -7.98 -3.97
C ALA A 83 -17.68 -6.86 -2.95
N SER A 84 -16.89 -5.79 -2.93
CA SER A 84 -17.06 -4.64 -2.04
C SER A 84 -18.05 -3.58 -2.55
N ARG A 85 -18.73 -3.85 -3.68
CA ARG A 85 -19.65 -2.91 -4.38
C ARG A 85 -21.14 -3.33 -4.29
N ARG A 86 -21.55 -4.10 -3.28
CA ARG A 86 -22.96 -4.41 -3.03
C ARG A 86 -23.44 -3.88 -1.69
#